data_AF-A0A8W7Q598-F1
#
_entry.id   AF-A0A8W7Q598-F1
#
_cell.length_a   1.000
_cell.length_b   1.000
_cell.length_c   1.000
_cell.angle_alpha   90.00
_cell.angle_beta   90.00
_cell.angle_gamma   90.00
#
_symmetry.space_group_name_H-M   'P 1'
#
loop_
_entity.id
_entity.type
_entity.pdbx_description
1 polymer ?
#
loop_
_entity_poly.entity_id
_entity_poly.type
_entity_poly.pdbx_seq_one_letter_code
_entity_poly.pdbx_strand_id
1 'polypeptide(L)'
;KVLDLSHNHLMWVEHNQAQFDKLQYLYLDHNSIVTLKLSAHHTLKNLTLSHNDWECNSLRALFINVARPAVDDADQHCKIDYHLEHGLCCKESDKPYLDRLLQYIAMTSVVEKQRKKESCSAINAIHSVQSLVHFTKQQGVVSLQGNQQLEAEGNELRAAVQQLTNEQIQQKQLLQGLHAEIDTNLRRYRLSKDELARPSENLNKVFTHLKERHAFKLRETQARRTEADAKQKETEDLEQENIALERQLDNKNTMQILLRQLTLLKRQQIKQLLAKLSKHRPI
;
A
#
# COMPACT_ATOMS: atom_id res chain seq x y z
N LYS A 1 -5.40 23.93 4.40
CA LYS A 1 -5.18 24.15 2.95
C LYS A 1 -4.99 22.83 2.21
N VAL A 2 -4.17 21.91 2.74
CA VAL A 2 -4.01 20.55 2.23
C VAL A 2 -4.62 19.57 3.23
N LEU A 3 -5.32 18.56 2.75
CA LEU A 3 -5.74 17.39 3.52
C LEU A 3 -5.52 16.15 2.68
N ASP A 4 -4.70 15.23 3.18
CA ASP A 4 -4.42 13.96 2.53
C ASP A 4 -5.05 12.83 3.35
N LEU A 5 -6.02 12.15 2.76
CA LEU A 5 -6.70 10.98 3.30
C LEU A 5 -6.59 9.79 2.36
N SER A 6 -5.68 9.83 1.39
CA SER A 6 -5.42 8.75 0.44
C SER A 6 -5.00 7.46 1.16
N HIS A 7 -5.20 6.30 0.52
CA HIS A 7 -4.78 4.98 1.02
C HIS A 7 -5.33 4.61 2.42
N ASN A 8 -6.63 4.85 2.63
CA ASN A 8 -7.36 4.48 3.84
C ASN A 8 -8.56 3.56 3.51
N HIS A 9 -9.47 3.38 4.47
CA HIS A 9 -10.69 2.58 4.33
C HIS A 9 -11.94 3.45 4.53
N LEU A 10 -11.89 4.71 4.09
CA LEU A 10 -13.02 5.64 4.20
C LEU A 10 -14.16 5.18 3.29
N MET A 11 -15.39 5.19 3.79
CA MET A 11 -16.59 4.83 3.02
C MET A 11 -17.60 6.00 2.91
N TRP A 12 -17.72 6.78 3.98
CA TRP A 12 -18.68 7.88 4.07
C TRP A 12 -17.97 9.12 4.60
N VAL A 13 -17.88 10.14 3.74
CA VAL A 13 -17.21 11.42 4.01
C VAL A 13 -18.07 12.62 3.63
N GLU A 14 -19.32 12.37 3.21
CA GLU A 14 -20.20 13.39 2.65
C GLU A 14 -20.50 14.54 3.63
N HIS A 15 -20.56 14.22 4.93
CA HIS A 15 -20.83 15.20 5.99
C HIS A 15 -19.64 16.14 6.27
N ASN A 16 -18.50 15.91 5.61
CA ASN A 16 -17.33 16.76 5.71
C ASN A 16 -17.28 17.86 4.63
N GLN A 17 -18.35 18.02 3.83
CA GLN A 17 -18.44 19.03 2.76
C GLN A 17 -17.98 20.42 3.20
N ALA A 18 -18.49 20.94 4.32
CA ALA A 18 -18.14 22.29 4.80
C ALA A 18 -16.64 22.45 5.14
N GLN A 19 -15.96 21.35 5.47
CA GLN A 19 -14.52 21.34 5.67
C GLN A 19 -13.79 21.24 4.33
N PHE A 20 -14.24 20.36 3.44
CA PHE A 20 -13.64 20.13 2.13
C PHE A 20 -13.71 21.36 1.23
N ASP A 21 -14.81 22.11 1.26
CA ASP A 21 -14.99 23.33 0.47
C ASP A 21 -13.94 24.41 0.76
N LYS A 22 -13.32 24.39 1.94
CA LYS A 22 -12.29 25.37 2.37
C LYS A 22 -10.86 24.94 2.04
N LEU A 23 -10.68 23.75 1.47
CA LEU A 23 -9.36 23.22 1.12
C LEU A 23 -8.94 23.69 -0.27
N GLN A 24 -7.63 23.67 -0.51
CA GLN A 24 -7.03 23.87 -1.82
C GLN A 24 -6.57 22.53 -2.43
N TYR A 25 -6.19 21.57 -1.59
CA TYR A 25 -5.73 20.25 -2.00
C TYR A 25 -6.42 19.21 -1.12
N LEU A 26 -7.10 18.25 -1.75
CA LEU A 26 -7.81 17.17 -1.07
C LEU A 26 -7.51 15.84 -1.77
N TYR A 27 -6.85 14.93 -1.08
CA TYR A 27 -6.50 13.64 -1.63
C TYR A 27 -7.37 12.55 -1.02
N LEU A 28 -8.19 11.88 -1.84
CA LEU A 28 -9.16 10.86 -1.40
C LEU A 28 -8.98 9.53 -2.13
N ASP A 29 -7.98 9.40 -3.00
CA ASP A 29 -7.74 8.19 -3.78
C ASP A 29 -7.40 6.97 -2.89
N HIS A 30 -7.59 5.77 -3.42
CA HIS A 30 -7.35 4.50 -2.73
C HIS A 30 -8.12 4.38 -1.40
N ASN A 31 -9.45 4.53 -1.48
CA ASN A 31 -10.38 4.35 -0.37
C ASN A 31 -11.56 3.46 -0.84
N SER A 32 -12.69 3.52 -0.14
CA SER A 32 -13.94 2.87 -0.55
C SER A 32 -15.11 3.86 -0.47
N ILE A 33 -14.82 5.14 -0.77
CA ILE A 33 -15.80 6.22 -0.68
C ILE A 33 -16.86 6.01 -1.74
N VAL A 34 -18.12 6.13 -1.33
CA VAL A 34 -19.26 5.86 -2.20
C VAL A 34 -19.86 7.15 -2.77
N THR A 35 -19.93 8.22 -1.96
CA THR A 35 -20.46 9.52 -2.38
C THR A 35 -19.60 10.65 -1.83
N LEU A 36 -19.47 11.73 -2.59
CA LEU A 36 -18.79 12.97 -2.21
C LEU A 36 -19.62 14.18 -2.64
N LYS A 37 -19.69 15.19 -1.77
CA LYS A 37 -20.34 16.47 -2.06
C LYS A 37 -19.36 17.62 -1.89
N LEU A 38 -19.41 18.54 -2.84
CA LEU A 38 -18.73 19.83 -2.82
C LEU A 38 -19.73 20.91 -3.22
N SER A 39 -19.63 22.10 -2.63
CA SER A 39 -20.42 23.24 -3.10
C SER A 39 -19.84 23.85 -4.38
N ALA A 40 -20.66 24.60 -5.11
CA ALA A 40 -20.22 25.36 -6.28
C ALA A 40 -19.19 26.47 -5.95
N HIS A 41 -18.99 26.78 -4.66
CA HIS A 41 -18.05 27.80 -4.18
C HIS A 41 -16.83 27.20 -3.48
N HIS A 42 -16.50 25.93 -3.74
CA HIS A 42 -15.31 25.30 -3.18
C HIS A 42 -14.02 26.00 -3.64
N THR A 43 -12.95 25.90 -2.83
CA THR A 43 -11.64 26.49 -3.16
C THR A 43 -10.60 25.50 -3.68
N LEU A 44 -11.02 24.26 -4.00
CA LEU A 44 -10.13 23.19 -4.44
C LEU A 44 -9.44 23.52 -5.75
N LYS A 45 -8.13 23.28 -5.78
CA LYS A 45 -7.24 23.38 -6.94
C LYS A 45 -6.74 22.01 -7.40
N ASN A 46 -6.66 21.04 -6.48
CA ASN A 46 -6.28 19.67 -6.77
C ASN A 46 -7.13 18.71 -5.91
N LEU A 47 -7.64 17.67 -6.56
CA LEU A 47 -8.52 16.65 -6.02
C LEU A 47 -8.17 15.30 -6.65
N THR A 48 -7.91 14.27 -5.84
CA THR A 48 -7.74 12.89 -6.32
C THR A 48 -8.90 12.02 -5.84
N LEU A 49 -9.44 11.19 -6.73
CA LEU A 49 -10.69 10.45 -6.55
C LEU A 49 -10.63 8.98 -7.02
N SER A 50 -9.57 8.58 -7.73
CA SER A 50 -9.43 7.21 -8.27
C SER A 50 -9.39 6.15 -7.17
N HIS A 51 -9.60 4.89 -7.54
CA HIS A 51 -9.56 3.76 -6.61
C HIS A 51 -10.53 3.92 -5.43
N ASN A 52 -11.78 4.24 -5.72
CA ASN A 52 -12.89 4.34 -4.78
C ASN A 52 -14.10 3.53 -5.27
N ASP A 53 -15.20 3.53 -4.52
CA ASP A 53 -16.35 2.68 -4.78
C ASP A 53 -17.61 3.48 -5.14
N TRP A 54 -17.44 4.40 -6.09
CA TRP A 54 -18.39 5.48 -6.35
C TRP A 54 -19.79 5.03 -6.76
N GLU A 55 -20.78 5.84 -6.38
CA GLU A 55 -22.12 5.84 -6.95
C GLU A 55 -22.20 6.86 -8.11
N CYS A 56 -22.78 6.45 -9.23
CA CYS A 56 -22.71 7.19 -10.49
C CYS A 56 -23.43 8.55 -10.43
N ASN A 57 -24.61 8.65 -9.81
CA ASN A 57 -25.32 9.92 -9.71
C ASN A 57 -24.60 10.93 -8.80
N SER A 58 -23.95 10.46 -7.74
CA SER A 58 -23.09 11.28 -6.88
C SER A 58 -21.89 11.81 -7.67
N LEU A 59 -21.26 11.01 -8.54
CA LEU A 59 -20.20 11.52 -9.41
C LEU A 59 -20.74 12.55 -10.41
N ARG A 60 -21.84 12.26 -11.11
CA ARG A 60 -22.46 13.21 -12.04
C ARG A 60 -22.75 14.55 -11.36
N ALA A 61 -23.31 14.51 -10.15
CA ALA A 61 -23.60 15.71 -9.36
C ALA A 61 -22.32 16.43 -8.91
N LEU A 62 -21.28 15.70 -8.52
CA LEU A 62 -19.98 16.26 -8.15
C LEU A 62 -19.34 17.00 -9.33
N PHE A 63 -19.37 16.40 -10.52
CA PHE A 63 -18.76 16.95 -11.73
C PHE A 63 -19.51 18.15 -12.33
N ILE A 64 -20.69 18.50 -11.82
CA ILE A 64 -21.33 19.80 -12.08
C ILE A 64 -20.51 20.93 -11.44
N ASN A 65 -19.95 20.69 -10.24
CA ASN A 65 -19.26 21.72 -9.46
C ASN A 65 -17.74 21.67 -9.65
N VAL A 66 -17.16 20.48 -9.89
CA VAL A 66 -15.72 20.30 -10.08
C VAL A 66 -15.43 19.70 -11.45
N ALA A 67 -14.50 20.29 -12.19
CA ALA A 67 -14.08 19.76 -13.50
C ALA A 67 -12.56 19.61 -13.56
N ARG A 68 -12.07 18.84 -14.53
CA ARG A 68 -10.65 18.81 -14.86
C ARG A 68 -10.19 20.22 -15.29
N PRO A 69 -8.99 20.68 -14.91
CA PRO A 69 -7.88 19.91 -14.33
C PRO A 69 -7.84 19.87 -12.80
N ALA A 70 -8.89 20.31 -12.09
CA ALA A 70 -8.89 20.25 -10.63
C ALA A 70 -8.90 18.80 -10.13
N VAL A 71 -9.51 17.88 -10.88
CA VAL A 71 -9.38 16.43 -10.66
C VAL A 71 -8.14 15.91 -11.37
N ASP A 72 -7.18 15.39 -10.62
CA ASP A 72 -5.80 15.11 -11.06
C ASP A 72 -5.53 13.62 -11.37
N ASP A 73 -6.56 12.77 -11.25
CA ASP A 73 -6.44 11.32 -11.48
C ASP A 73 -7.67 10.70 -12.16
N ALA A 74 -7.56 9.42 -12.51
CA ALA A 74 -8.59 8.65 -13.20
C ALA A 74 -8.36 7.14 -13.00
N ASP A 75 -9.45 6.37 -13.04
CA ASP A 75 -9.39 4.91 -13.10
C ASP A 75 -9.16 4.43 -14.54
N GLN A 76 -8.45 3.29 -14.67
CA GLN A 76 -8.16 2.69 -15.98
C GLN A 76 -9.15 1.57 -16.34
N HIS A 77 -9.55 0.78 -15.35
CA HIS A 77 -10.42 -0.38 -15.54
C HIS A 77 -11.39 -0.51 -14.38
N CYS A 78 -12.62 -0.93 -14.67
CA CYS A 78 -13.67 -1.11 -13.67
C CYS A 78 -13.96 -2.58 -13.42
N LYS A 79 -14.36 -2.91 -12.19
CA LYS A 79 -14.86 -4.24 -11.83
C LYS A 79 -16.23 -4.49 -12.46
N ILE A 80 -16.68 -5.75 -12.42
CA ILE A 80 -18.00 -6.15 -12.94
C ILE A 80 -19.10 -5.28 -12.32
N ASP A 81 -20.07 -4.89 -13.13
CA ASP A 81 -21.20 -3.98 -12.81
C ASP A 81 -20.79 -2.52 -12.55
N TYR A 82 -19.52 -2.16 -12.79
CA TYR A 82 -19.04 -0.78 -12.74
C TYR A 82 -18.66 -0.32 -14.15
N HIS A 83 -18.80 0.97 -14.41
CA HIS A 83 -18.37 1.62 -15.64
C HIS A 83 -17.72 2.97 -15.35
N LEU A 84 -17.04 3.54 -16.34
CA LEU A 84 -16.38 4.83 -16.20
C LEU A 84 -17.39 5.97 -16.38
N GLU A 85 -17.43 6.86 -15.40
CA GLU A 85 -18.14 8.14 -15.43
C GLU A 85 -17.11 9.24 -15.12
N HIS A 86 -16.93 10.19 -16.05
CA HIS A 86 -15.85 11.20 -15.98
C HIS A 86 -14.43 10.64 -15.73
N GLY A 87 -14.19 9.39 -16.13
CA GLY A 87 -12.92 8.68 -15.95
C GLY A 87 -12.72 8.06 -14.57
N LEU A 88 -13.78 7.91 -13.76
CA LEU A 88 -13.75 7.20 -12.48
C LEU A 88 -14.77 6.06 -12.52
N CYS A 89 -14.44 4.93 -11.90
CA CYS A 89 -15.33 3.78 -11.86
C CYS A 89 -16.50 4.01 -10.89
N CYS A 90 -17.72 3.79 -11.34
CA CYS A 90 -18.92 3.89 -10.51
C CYS A 90 -19.92 2.78 -10.84
N LYS A 91 -20.86 2.55 -9.90
CA LYS A 91 -22.00 1.64 -10.08
C LYS A 91 -23.31 2.38 -9.84
N GLU A 92 -24.28 2.12 -10.71
CA GLU A 92 -25.65 2.62 -10.57
C GLU A 92 -26.34 1.96 -9.37
N SER A 93 -26.96 2.77 -8.51
CA SER A 93 -27.74 2.25 -7.39
C SER A 93 -28.68 3.31 -6.80
N ASP A 94 -29.95 2.95 -6.58
CA ASP A 94 -30.91 3.81 -5.88
C ASP A 94 -30.55 3.99 -4.39
N LYS A 95 -29.88 3.00 -3.79
CA LYS A 95 -29.50 2.98 -2.37
C LYS A 95 -28.05 2.52 -2.23
N PRO A 96 -27.07 3.38 -2.57
CA PRO A 96 -25.67 2.97 -2.72
C PRO A 96 -25.07 2.32 -1.47
N TYR A 97 -25.30 2.92 -0.30
CA TYR A 97 -24.78 2.37 0.96
C TYR A 97 -25.40 1.02 1.33
N LEU A 98 -26.69 0.82 1.06
CA LEU A 98 -27.34 -0.47 1.27
C LEU A 98 -26.79 -1.52 0.31
N ASP A 99 -26.58 -1.15 -0.96
CA ASP A 99 -25.98 -2.04 -1.95
C ASP A 99 -24.55 -2.46 -1.54
N ARG A 100 -23.71 -1.55 -1.04
CA ARG A 100 -22.37 -1.91 -0.52
C ARG A 100 -22.43 -2.79 0.71
N LEU A 101 -23.36 -2.53 1.62
CA LEU A 101 -23.58 -3.37 2.80
C LEU A 101 -23.97 -4.79 2.39
N LEU A 102 -24.90 -4.94 1.43
CA LEU A 102 -25.32 -6.24 0.92
C LEU A 102 -24.19 -6.99 0.22
N GLN A 103 -23.36 -6.29 -0.57
CA GLN A 103 -22.16 -6.88 -1.18
C GLN A 103 -21.19 -7.40 -0.12
N TYR A 104 -20.91 -6.60 0.92
CA TYR A 104 -20.02 -7.01 2.00
C TYR A 104 -20.57 -8.23 2.76
N ILE A 105 -21.86 -8.21 3.13
CA ILE A 105 -22.53 -9.35 3.79
C ILE A 105 -22.48 -10.60 2.90
N ALA A 106 -22.72 -10.46 1.60
CA ALA A 106 -22.67 -11.59 0.68
C ALA A 106 -21.28 -12.24 0.69
N MET A 107 -20.22 -11.43 0.59
CA MET A 107 -18.83 -11.91 0.64
C MET A 107 -18.49 -12.60 1.96
N THR A 108 -18.87 -12.04 3.10
CA THR A 108 -18.56 -12.63 4.41
C THR A 108 -19.40 -13.87 4.71
N SER A 109 -20.64 -13.94 4.22
CA SER A 109 -21.54 -15.07 4.48
C SER A 109 -21.05 -16.40 3.90
N VAL A 110 -20.27 -16.37 2.82
CA VAL A 110 -19.67 -17.57 2.22
C VAL A 110 -18.72 -18.25 3.22
N VAL A 111 -17.90 -17.44 3.89
CA VAL A 111 -16.98 -17.89 4.95
C VAL A 111 -17.76 -18.48 6.12
N GLU A 112 -18.79 -17.78 6.59
CA GLU A 112 -19.60 -18.26 7.72
C GLU A 112 -20.31 -19.58 7.43
N LYS A 113 -20.84 -19.74 6.21
CA LYS A 113 -21.48 -20.99 5.78
C LYS A 113 -20.48 -22.15 5.74
N GLN A 114 -19.26 -21.91 5.29
CA GLN A 114 -18.22 -22.95 5.27
C GLN A 114 -17.82 -23.37 6.68
N ARG A 115 -17.62 -22.41 7.60
CA ARG A 115 -17.35 -22.71 9.03
C ARG A 115 -18.46 -23.52 9.68
N LYS A 116 -19.72 -23.30 9.29
CA LYS A 116 -20.86 -24.12 9.77
C LYS A 116 -20.89 -25.53 9.17
N LYS A 117 -20.42 -25.72 7.93
CA LYS A 117 -20.34 -27.05 7.29
C LYS A 117 -19.20 -27.92 7.83
N GLU A 118 -18.08 -27.33 8.25
CA GLU A 118 -16.97 -28.06 8.89
C GLU A 118 -17.34 -28.62 10.27
N SER A 119 -18.42 -28.12 10.86
CA SER A 119 -19.09 -28.77 11.99
C SER A 119 -19.95 -29.94 11.47
N CYS A 120 -19.31 -31.08 11.14
CA CYS A 120 -19.98 -32.36 11.40
C CYS A 120 -20.29 -32.36 12.90
N SER A 121 -21.55 -32.10 13.27
CA SER A 121 -21.93 -31.95 14.67
C SER A 121 -21.69 -33.28 15.39
N ALA A 122 -20.55 -33.39 16.06
CA ALA A 122 -20.25 -34.49 16.97
C ALA A 122 -21.39 -34.64 18.00
N ILE A 123 -22.03 -33.53 18.37
CA ILE A 123 -23.24 -33.50 19.22
C ILE A 123 -24.40 -34.24 18.56
N ASN A 124 -24.65 -34.04 17.26
CA ASN A 124 -25.71 -34.76 16.54
C ASN A 124 -25.37 -36.26 16.43
N ALA A 125 -24.10 -36.61 16.21
CA ALA A 125 -23.66 -38.01 16.21
C ALA A 125 -23.86 -38.66 17.59
N ILE A 126 -23.45 -37.98 18.67
CA ILE A 126 -23.66 -38.41 20.06
C ILE A 126 -25.15 -38.57 20.36
N HIS A 127 -25.98 -37.60 19.97
CA HIS A 127 -27.43 -37.63 20.19
C HIS A 127 -28.10 -38.78 19.42
N SER A 128 -27.67 -39.04 18.19
CA SER A 128 -28.14 -40.19 17.40
C SER A 128 -27.77 -41.52 18.05
N VAL A 129 -26.53 -41.66 18.55
CA VAL A 129 -26.09 -42.86 19.29
C VAL A 129 -26.86 -43.02 20.61
N GLN A 130 -27.08 -41.94 21.36
CA GLN A 130 -27.89 -41.96 22.59
C GLN A 130 -29.33 -42.37 22.33
N SER A 131 -29.93 -41.87 21.25
CA SER A 131 -31.29 -42.23 20.83
C SER A 131 -31.38 -43.70 20.43
N LEU A 132 -30.35 -44.23 19.74
CA LEU A 132 -30.27 -45.65 19.35
C LEU A 132 -30.20 -46.57 20.58
N VAL A 133 -29.33 -46.25 21.54
CA VAL A 133 -29.16 -47.03 22.79
C VAL A 133 -30.42 -46.97 23.67
N HIS A 134 -31.14 -45.84 23.66
CA HIS A 134 -32.39 -45.71 24.40
C HIS A 134 -33.53 -46.51 23.74
N PHE A 135 -33.59 -46.49 22.40
CA PHE A 135 -34.56 -47.25 21.63
C PHE A 135 -34.42 -48.76 21.84
N THR A 136 -33.19 -49.29 21.84
CA THR A 136 -32.93 -50.71 22.12
C THR A 136 -33.28 -51.11 23.55
N LYS A 137 -33.09 -50.24 24.54
CA LYS A 137 -33.53 -50.48 25.92
C LYS A 137 -35.05 -50.49 26.11
N GLN A 138 -35.78 -49.72 25.31
CA GLN A 138 -37.25 -49.65 25.40
C GLN A 138 -37.97 -50.81 24.70
N GLN A 139 -37.39 -51.39 23.65
CA GLN A 139 -37.91 -52.61 23.03
C GLN A 139 -37.42 -53.86 23.77
N GLY A 140 -38.00 -54.12 24.94
CA GLY A 140 -37.71 -55.28 25.78
C GLY A 140 -38.18 -56.63 25.22
N VAL A 141 -37.72 -57.03 24.03
CA VAL A 141 -38.02 -58.36 23.47
C VAL A 141 -36.71 -59.09 23.11
N VAL A 142 -36.45 -60.10 23.94
CA VAL A 142 -35.39 -61.13 23.89
C VAL A 142 -33.99 -60.73 24.40
N SER A 143 -33.62 -61.34 25.53
CA SER A 143 -32.24 -61.55 25.96
C SER A 143 -31.56 -62.50 24.96
N LEU A 144 -31.08 -61.96 23.84
CA LEU A 144 -30.13 -62.63 22.95
C LEU A 144 -28.78 -61.92 23.09
N GLN A 145 -27.71 -62.70 23.12
CA GLN A 145 -26.30 -62.30 23.15
C GLN A 145 -25.96 -61.09 22.24
N GLY A 146 -26.71 -60.88 21.16
CA GLY A 146 -26.61 -59.72 20.26
C GLY A 146 -26.91 -58.36 20.90
N ASN A 147 -27.80 -58.25 21.90
CA ASN A 147 -28.11 -56.98 22.56
C ASN A 147 -26.95 -56.49 23.45
N GLN A 148 -26.23 -57.40 24.12
CA GLN A 148 -25.04 -57.04 24.89
C GLN A 148 -23.88 -56.61 23.99
N GLN A 149 -23.74 -57.25 22.83
CA GLN A 149 -22.73 -56.89 21.85
C GLN A 149 -23.01 -55.52 21.21
N LEU A 150 -24.27 -55.24 20.84
CA LEU A 150 -24.71 -53.92 20.35
C LEU A 150 -24.54 -52.81 21.41
N GLU A 151 -24.83 -53.09 22.68
CA GLU A 151 -24.56 -52.13 23.76
C GLU A 151 -23.06 -51.89 23.98
N ALA A 152 -22.23 -52.92 23.86
CA ALA A 152 -20.78 -52.79 23.95
C ALA A 152 -20.21 -51.95 22.80
N GLU A 153 -20.63 -52.22 21.57
CA GLU A 153 -20.26 -51.44 20.37
C GLU A 153 -20.72 -49.98 20.49
N GLY A 154 -21.94 -49.73 21.00
CA GLY A 154 -22.45 -48.38 21.24
C GLY A 154 -21.67 -47.61 22.31
N ASN A 155 -21.18 -48.29 23.35
CA ASN A 155 -20.32 -47.70 24.37
C ASN A 155 -18.90 -47.43 23.85
N GLU A 156 -18.35 -48.32 23.02
CA GLU A 156 -17.06 -48.14 22.36
C GLU A 156 -17.08 -46.94 21.41
N LEU A 157 -18.11 -46.83 20.56
CA LEU A 157 -18.33 -45.68 19.68
C LEU A 157 -18.43 -44.36 20.46
N ARG A 158 -19.12 -44.37 21.61
CA ARG A 158 -19.22 -43.18 22.48
C ARG A 158 -17.86 -42.78 23.03
N ALA A 159 -17.08 -43.75 23.50
CA ALA A 159 -15.73 -43.51 24.02
C ALA A 159 -14.82 -42.95 22.91
N ALA A 160 -14.85 -43.54 21.72
CA ALA A 160 -14.08 -43.09 20.55
C ALA A 160 -14.45 -41.66 20.12
N VAL A 161 -15.75 -41.34 20.06
CA VAL A 161 -16.21 -39.97 19.73
C VAL A 161 -15.78 -38.96 20.78
N GLN A 162 -15.87 -39.31 22.07
CA GLN A 162 -15.43 -38.42 23.15
C GLN A 162 -13.92 -38.19 23.09
N GLN A 163 -13.14 -39.24 22.83
CA GLN A 163 -11.69 -39.15 22.67
C GLN A 163 -11.32 -38.25 21.49
N LEU A 164 -11.87 -38.48 20.29
CA LEU A 164 -11.62 -37.67 19.11
C LEU A 164 -12.04 -36.20 19.32
N THR A 165 -13.13 -35.96 20.05
CA THR A 165 -13.56 -34.60 20.39
C THR A 165 -12.53 -33.91 21.29
N ASN A 166 -12.02 -34.60 22.31
CA ASN A 166 -11.00 -34.07 23.20
C ASN A 166 -9.69 -33.80 22.44
N GLU A 167 -9.25 -34.72 21.58
CA GLU A 167 -8.06 -34.56 20.73
C GLU A 167 -8.21 -33.34 19.80
N GLN A 168 -9.38 -33.17 19.18
CA GLN A 168 -9.68 -32.02 18.33
C GLN A 168 -9.61 -30.69 19.10
N ILE A 169 -10.17 -30.65 20.32
CA ILE A 169 -10.11 -29.47 21.19
C ILE A 169 -8.67 -29.15 21.56
N GLN A 170 -7.90 -30.17 21.96
CA GLN A 170 -6.50 -30.01 22.36
C GLN A 170 -5.64 -29.50 21.19
N GLN A 171 -5.83 -30.02 19.98
CA GLN A 171 -5.16 -29.52 18.78
C GLN A 171 -5.50 -28.05 18.48
N LYS A 172 -6.78 -27.67 18.62
CA LYS A 172 -7.20 -26.27 18.43
C LYS A 172 -6.57 -25.34 19.46
N GLN A 173 -6.52 -25.75 20.72
CA GLN A 173 -5.88 -24.97 21.79
C GLN A 173 -4.37 -24.83 21.57
N LEU A 174 -3.70 -25.92 21.16
CA LEU A 174 -2.27 -25.91 20.85
C LEU A 174 -1.91 -24.88 19.76
N LEU A 175 -2.75 -24.79 18.72
CA LEU A 175 -2.50 -23.90 17.56
C LEU A 175 -3.13 -22.51 17.71
N GLN A 176 -3.90 -22.26 18.77
CA GLN A 176 -4.64 -21.01 18.94
C GLN A 176 -3.72 -19.78 18.97
N GLY A 177 -2.60 -19.87 19.70
CA GLY A 177 -1.62 -18.79 19.76
C GLY A 177 -1.01 -18.47 18.40
N LEU A 178 -0.68 -19.51 17.62
CA LEU A 178 -0.12 -19.33 16.27
C LEU A 178 -1.13 -18.67 15.33
N HIS A 179 -2.39 -19.09 15.34
CA HIS A 179 -3.43 -18.48 14.51
C HIS A 179 -3.66 -17.00 14.86
N ALA A 180 -3.66 -16.66 16.15
CA ALA A 180 -3.78 -15.27 16.59
C ALA A 180 -2.58 -14.41 16.13
N GLU A 181 -1.37 -14.98 16.16
CA GLU A 181 -0.16 -14.28 15.71
C GLU A 181 -0.15 -14.07 14.19
N ILE A 182 -0.62 -15.06 13.41
CA ILE A 182 -0.81 -14.92 11.96
C ILE A 182 -1.76 -13.75 11.66
N ASP A 183 -2.93 -13.72 12.30
CA ASP A 183 -3.92 -12.65 12.12
C ASP A 183 -3.37 -11.27 12.55
N THR A 184 -2.60 -11.23 13.63
CA THR A 184 -1.93 -10.01 14.10
C THR A 184 -0.94 -9.49 13.07
N ASN A 185 -0.13 -10.37 12.47
CA ASN A 185 0.85 -9.97 11.46
C ASN A 185 0.20 -9.58 10.13
N LEU A 186 -0.88 -10.27 9.71
CA LEU A 186 -1.66 -9.85 8.55
C LEU A 186 -2.18 -8.41 8.72
N ARG A 187 -2.76 -8.09 9.88
CA ARG A 187 -3.21 -6.72 10.21
C ARG A 187 -2.05 -5.72 10.25
N ARG A 188 -0.95 -6.09 10.90
CA ARG A 188 0.25 -5.24 11.04
C ARG A 188 0.82 -4.82 9.70
N TYR A 189 0.84 -5.74 8.73
CA TYR A 189 1.35 -5.49 7.38
C TYR A 189 0.26 -5.15 6.36
N ARG A 190 -0.99 -4.90 6.83
CA ARG A 190 -2.14 -4.54 5.98
C ARG A 190 -2.39 -5.54 4.84
N LEU A 191 -2.17 -6.82 5.11
CA LEU A 191 -2.39 -7.91 4.17
C LEU A 191 -3.83 -8.43 4.30
N SER A 192 -4.44 -8.75 3.17
CA SER A 192 -5.77 -9.36 3.16
C SER A 192 -5.71 -10.79 3.70
N LYS A 193 -6.55 -11.05 4.70
CA LYS A 193 -6.79 -12.40 5.19
C LYS A 193 -7.72 -13.12 4.23
N ASP A 194 -7.31 -14.30 3.79
CA ASP A 194 -8.24 -15.22 3.13
C ASP A 194 -8.77 -16.17 4.20
N GLU A 195 -10.05 -16.02 4.51
CA GLU A 195 -10.72 -16.78 5.57
C GLU A 195 -11.09 -18.21 5.14
N LEU A 196 -11.00 -18.53 3.83
CA LEU A 196 -11.21 -19.89 3.30
C LEU A 196 -9.88 -20.63 3.08
N ALA A 197 -8.77 -19.89 2.98
CA ALA A 197 -7.44 -20.45 2.84
C ALA A 197 -6.96 -21.18 4.10
N ARG A 198 -6.05 -22.14 3.91
CA ARG A 198 -5.38 -22.81 5.03
C ARG A 198 -4.52 -21.81 5.82
N PRO A 199 -4.35 -21.97 7.14
CA PRO A 199 -3.52 -21.07 7.94
C PRO A 199 -2.08 -20.91 7.42
N SER A 200 -1.51 -21.97 6.82
CA SER A 200 -0.18 -21.94 6.20
C SER A 200 -0.09 -20.99 5.00
N GLU A 201 -1.17 -20.80 4.24
CA GLU A 201 -1.21 -19.87 3.11
C GLU A 201 -1.22 -18.43 3.60
N ASN A 202 -2.00 -18.13 4.63
CA ASN A 202 -2.01 -16.83 5.28
C ASN A 202 -0.64 -16.50 5.94
N LEU A 203 0.00 -17.49 6.56
CA LEU A 203 1.37 -17.35 7.06
C LEU A 203 2.37 -17.09 5.93
N ASN A 204 2.24 -17.81 4.81
CA ASN A 204 3.09 -17.60 3.64
C ASN A 204 2.90 -16.20 3.03
N LYS A 205 1.68 -15.65 3.00
CA LYS A 205 1.45 -14.26 2.56
C LYS A 205 2.28 -13.28 3.38
N VAL A 206 2.34 -13.45 4.70
CA VAL A 206 3.17 -12.63 5.59
C VAL A 206 4.65 -12.75 5.22
N PHE A 207 5.16 -13.98 5.08
CA PHE A 207 6.58 -14.18 4.76
C PHE A 207 6.97 -13.69 3.37
N THR A 208 6.12 -13.89 2.37
CA THR A 208 6.33 -13.37 1.02
C THR A 208 6.42 -11.85 1.04
N HIS A 209 5.47 -11.17 1.69
CA HIS A 209 5.51 -9.71 1.83
C HIS A 209 6.80 -9.23 2.50
N LEU A 210 7.25 -9.88 3.57
CA LEU A 210 8.47 -9.50 4.29
C LEU A 210 9.73 -9.69 3.43
N LYS A 211 9.81 -10.79 2.67
CA LYS A 211 10.92 -11.06 1.75
C LYS A 211 10.97 -10.01 0.63
N GLU A 212 9.83 -9.70 0.02
CA GLU A 212 9.73 -8.69 -1.05
C GLU A 212 10.09 -7.30 -0.52
N ARG A 213 9.55 -6.92 0.63
CA ARG A 213 9.87 -5.64 1.29
C ARG A 213 11.37 -5.52 1.60
N HIS A 214 11.98 -6.60 2.09
CA HIS A 214 13.43 -6.62 2.36
C HIS A 214 14.24 -6.47 1.07
N ALA A 215 13.91 -7.25 0.03
CA ALA A 215 14.58 -7.16 -1.26
C ALA A 215 14.46 -5.77 -1.90
N PHE A 216 13.27 -5.15 -1.82
CA PHE A 216 13.06 -3.79 -2.28
C PHE A 216 13.95 -2.80 -1.54
N LYS A 217 13.99 -2.87 -0.19
CA LYS A 217 14.82 -1.96 0.61
C LYS A 217 16.32 -2.16 0.38
N LEU A 218 16.76 -3.38 0.12
CA LEU A 218 18.14 -3.65 -0.25
C LEU A 218 18.50 -2.97 -1.58
N ARG A 219 17.65 -3.11 -2.61
CA ARG A 219 17.85 -2.46 -3.91
C ARG A 219 17.82 -0.93 -3.81
N GLU A 220 16.89 -0.37 -3.05
CA GLU A 220 16.83 1.07 -2.80
C GLU A 220 18.12 1.58 -2.14
N THR A 221 18.64 0.85 -1.16
CA THR A 221 19.89 1.21 -0.47
C THR A 221 21.09 1.12 -1.41
N GLN A 222 21.15 0.08 -2.25
CA GLN A 222 22.19 -0.05 -3.25
C GLN A 222 22.17 1.11 -4.26
N ALA A 223 20.99 1.48 -4.76
CA ALA A 223 20.83 2.61 -5.68
C ALA A 223 21.30 3.93 -5.04
N ARG A 224 20.89 4.22 -3.80
CA ARG A 224 21.33 5.42 -3.08
C ARG A 224 22.84 5.45 -2.87
N ARG A 225 23.46 4.31 -2.62
CA ARG A 225 24.93 4.22 -2.49
C ARG A 225 25.61 4.51 -3.81
N THR A 226 25.14 3.93 -4.91
CA THR A 226 25.65 4.22 -6.25
C THR A 226 25.51 5.71 -6.60
N GLU A 227 24.39 6.35 -6.27
CA GLU A 227 24.21 7.80 -6.45
C GLU A 227 25.20 8.62 -5.61
N ALA A 228 25.45 8.21 -4.36
CA ALA A 228 26.40 8.88 -3.49
C ALA A 228 27.84 8.76 -4.02
N ASP A 229 28.25 7.56 -4.42
CA ASP A 229 29.58 7.30 -4.99
C ASP A 229 29.78 8.08 -6.30
N ALA A 230 28.73 8.16 -7.14
CA ALA A 230 28.77 8.95 -8.38
C ALA A 230 28.92 10.45 -8.10
N LYS A 231 28.17 10.99 -7.12
CA LYS A 231 28.29 12.40 -6.72
C LYS A 231 29.65 12.72 -6.11
N GLN A 232 30.21 11.81 -5.32
CA GLN A 232 31.55 11.98 -4.78
C GLN A 232 32.58 12.08 -5.91
N LYS A 233 32.49 11.20 -6.90
CA LYS A 233 33.38 11.25 -8.05
C LYS A 233 33.23 12.55 -8.84
N GLU A 234 32.00 13.02 -9.06
CA GLU A 234 31.76 14.32 -9.71
C GLU A 234 32.42 15.48 -8.94
N THR A 235 32.34 15.48 -7.61
CA THR A 235 33.01 16.50 -6.80
C THR A 235 34.53 16.42 -6.85
N GLU A 236 35.11 15.20 -6.88
CA GLU A 236 36.55 15.00 -7.03
C GLU A 236 37.04 15.49 -8.40
N ASP A 237 36.29 15.18 -9.47
CA ASP A 237 36.61 15.63 -10.83
C ASP A 237 36.56 17.18 -10.93
N LEU A 238 35.53 17.81 -10.35
CA LEU A 238 35.43 19.28 -10.28
C LEU A 238 36.55 19.92 -9.46
N GLU A 239 36.98 19.28 -8.37
CA GLU A 239 38.11 19.76 -7.57
C GLU A 239 39.41 19.73 -8.40
N GLN A 240 39.66 18.65 -9.16
CA GLN A 240 40.80 18.58 -10.07
C GLN A 240 40.75 19.64 -11.18
N GLU A 241 39.57 19.89 -11.75
CA GLU A 241 39.38 20.95 -12.74
C GLU A 241 39.69 22.33 -12.15
N ASN A 242 39.19 22.61 -10.94
CA ASN A 242 39.47 23.87 -10.25
C ASN A 242 40.97 24.06 -9.98
N ILE A 243 41.67 23.02 -9.51
CA ILE A 243 43.13 23.05 -9.32
C ILE A 243 43.85 23.36 -10.64
N ALA A 244 43.40 22.79 -11.77
CA ALA A 244 43.98 23.05 -13.08
C ALA A 244 43.74 24.49 -13.54
N LEU A 245 42.54 25.03 -13.31
CA LEU A 245 42.19 26.41 -13.63
C LEU A 245 42.97 27.42 -12.78
N GLU A 246 43.15 27.15 -11.49
CA GLU A 246 43.98 27.96 -10.60
C GLU A 246 45.43 28.06 -11.11
N ARG A 247 46.03 26.94 -11.50
CA ARG A 247 47.38 26.93 -12.10
C ARG A 247 47.45 27.74 -13.39
N GLN A 248 46.43 27.68 -14.25
CA GLN A 248 46.38 28.49 -15.46
C GLN A 248 46.27 29.99 -15.14
N LEU A 249 45.49 30.34 -14.12
CA LEU A 249 45.33 31.72 -13.67
C LEU A 249 46.66 32.28 -13.14
N ASP A 250 47.36 31.51 -12.32
CA ASP A 250 48.68 31.89 -11.79
C ASP A 250 49.73 32.09 -12.89
N ASN A 251 49.75 31.20 -13.89
CA ASN A 251 50.62 31.34 -15.04
C ASN A 251 50.31 32.61 -15.86
N LYS A 252 49.03 32.90 -16.09
CA LYS A 252 48.60 34.13 -16.79
C LYS A 252 48.97 35.39 -16.00
N ASN A 253 48.78 35.38 -14.68
CA ASN A 253 49.17 36.48 -13.81
C ASN A 253 50.68 36.74 -13.86
N THR A 254 51.50 35.69 -13.79
CA THR A 254 52.95 35.77 -13.92
C THR A 254 53.35 36.37 -15.27
N MET A 255 52.75 35.89 -16.37
CA MET A 255 53.01 36.43 -17.71
C MET A 255 52.62 37.90 -17.82
N GLN A 256 51.52 38.31 -17.20
CA GLN A 256 51.08 39.70 -17.19
C GLN A 256 52.10 40.61 -16.46
N ILE A 257 52.68 40.15 -15.35
CA ILE A 257 53.73 40.87 -14.63
C ILE A 257 54.97 41.04 -15.52
N LEU A 258 55.42 39.98 -16.19
CA LEU A 258 56.55 40.02 -17.12
C LEU A 258 56.29 40.99 -18.28
N LEU A 259 55.08 40.95 -18.87
CA LEU A 259 54.70 41.86 -19.95
C LEU A 259 54.73 43.33 -19.50
N ARG A 260 54.27 43.63 -18.29
CA ARG A 260 54.33 44.98 -17.70
C ARG A 260 55.78 45.45 -17.56
N GLN A 261 56.68 44.59 -17.08
CA GLN A 261 58.11 44.92 -16.96
C GLN A 261 58.77 45.16 -18.33
N LEU A 262 58.52 44.29 -19.31
CA LEU A 262 59.00 44.46 -20.69
C LEU A 262 58.49 45.77 -21.32
N THR A 263 57.22 46.10 -21.09
CA THR A 263 56.61 47.34 -21.59
C THR A 263 57.29 48.57 -20.97
N LEU A 264 57.61 48.54 -19.67
CA LEU A 264 58.36 49.61 -19.02
C LEU A 264 59.76 49.78 -19.61
N LEU A 265 60.48 48.68 -19.83
CA LEU A 265 61.81 48.70 -20.45
C LEU A 265 61.76 49.27 -21.87
N LYS A 266 60.78 48.84 -22.68
CA LYS A 266 60.60 49.38 -24.05
C LYS A 266 60.26 50.86 -24.04
N ARG A 267 59.41 51.32 -23.12
CA ARG A 267 59.11 52.76 -22.95
C ARG A 267 60.37 53.57 -22.60
N GLN A 268 61.23 53.04 -21.73
CA GLN A 268 62.51 53.68 -21.40
C GLN A 268 63.44 53.76 -22.62
N GLN A 269 63.57 52.66 -23.38
CA GLN A 269 64.36 52.65 -24.63
C GLN A 269 63.84 53.68 -25.64
N ILE A 270 62.53 53.76 -25.85
CA ILE A 270 61.92 54.74 -26.76
C ILE A 270 62.24 56.17 -26.29
N LYS A 271 62.12 56.48 -24.99
CA LYS A 271 62.49 57.79 -24.45
C LYS A 271 63.95 58.14 -24.73
N GLN A 272 64.88 57.19 -24.56
CA GLN A 272 66.30 57.40 -24.87
C GLN A 272 66.55 57.64 -26.36
N LEU A 273 65.90 56.87 -27.24
CA LEU A 273 66.01 57.04 -28.69
C LEU A 273 65.46 58.40 -29.15
N LEU A 274 64.30 58.83 -28.62
CA LEU A 274 63.72 60.14 -28.90
C LEU A 274 64.66 61.27 -28.45
N ALA A 275 65.27 61.15 -27.27
CA ALA A 275 66.24 62.13 -26.78
C ALA A 275 67.52 62.20 -27.63
N LYS A 276 67.95 61.07 -28.23
CA LYS A 276 69.07 61.05 -29.20
C LYS A 276 68.68 61.69 -30.53
N LEU A 277 67.47 61.40 -31.03
CA LEU A 277 66.93 62.01 -32.25
C LEU A 277 66.76 63.53 -32.13
N SER A 278 66.29 64.03 -30.98
CA SER A 278 66.17 65.48 -30.74
C SER A 278 67.53 66.19 -30.67
N LYS A 279 68.61 65.49 -30.31
CA LYS A 279 69.99 66.00 -30.36
C LYS A 279 70.58 66.02 -31.77
N HIS A 280 69.95 65.38 -32.76
CA HIS A 280 70.45 65.25 -34.14
C HIS A 280 69.51 65.89 -35.17
N ARG A 281 68.50 66.64 -34.73
CA ARG A 281 67.65 67.44 -35.61
C ARG A 281 68.39 68.76 -35.90
N PRO A 282 68.82 69.04 -37.14
CA PRO A 282 69.34 70.36 -37.49
C PRO A 282 68.20 71.37 -37.44
N ILE A 283 68.51 72.58 -36.98
CA ILE A 283 67.69 73.79 -37.17
C ILE A 283 67.61 74.07 -38.67
#